data_AF-A0A7V9C4L0-F1
#
_entry.id   AF-A0A7V9C4L0-F1
#
_cell.length_a   1.000
_cell.length_b   1.000
_cell.length_c   1.000
_cell.angle_alpha   90.00
_cell.angle_beta   90.00
_cell.angle_gamma   90.00
#
_symmetry.space_group_name_H-M   'P 1'
#
loop_
_entity.id
_entity.type
_entity.pdbx_description
1 polymer ?
#
loop_
_entity_poly.entity_id
_entity_poly.type
_entity_poly.pdbx_seq_one_letter_code
_entity_poly.pdbx_strand_id
1 'polypeptide(L)'
;MKIFVLQLIVFTFCLSVSGQTMPKDADPRIWAKAWKIHKKAIVIDGHNDITSPMVDEDFNLATNSVGKWHKDGDPFHTDLARLKAGGITGEFFSIYVSGNSLKTGGAMRRAMDLIDATNREVERNPDVLISCTTAAEIRRAKKQNKICALMG
;
A
#
# COMPACT_ATOMS: atom_id res chain seq x y z
N MET A 1 -55.58 6.23 20.09
CA MET A 1 -56.02 6.71 18.75
C MET A 1 -55.38 8.08 18.55
N LYS A 2 -54.34 8.36 17.76
CA LYS A 2 -53.49 7.72 16.74
C LYS A 2 -52.10 8.37 16.98
N ILE A 3 -50.97 7.65 17.05
CA ILE A 3 -50.18 7.14 15.91
C ILE A 3 -49.81 8.31 14.97
N PHE A 4 -48.58 8.65 14.58
CA PHE A 4 -47.21 8.11 14.67
C PHE A 4 -46.30 9.23 14.08
N VAL A 5 -45.00 9.20 14.39
CA VAL A 5 -43.90 9.60 13.48
C VAL A 5 -43.72 11.09 13.16
N LEU A 6 -42.70 11.66 13.80
CA LEU A 6 -41.78 12.59 13.14
C LEU A 6 -40.37 11.99 13.28
N GLN A 7 -40.06 10.99 12.46
CA GLN A 7 -38.71 10.44 12.38
C GLN A 7 -37.84 11.37 11.54
N LEU A 8 -36.76 11.82 12.16
CA LEU A 8 -35.53 12.33 11.58
C LEU A 8 -35.19 11.59 10.28
N ILE A 9 -35.24 12.27 9.14
CA ILE A 9 -34.53 11.85 7.94
C ILE A 9 -33.21 12.62 7.93
N VAL A 10 -32.22 12.09 8.65
CA VAL A 10 -30.81 12.45 8.39
C VAL A 10 -30.41 11.63 7.16
N PHE A 11 -30.52 12.25 5.99
CA PHE A 11 -29.94 11.69 4.76
C PHE A 11 -28.43 11.76 4.91
N THR A 12 -27.82 10.72 5.48
CA THR A 12 -26.37 10.54 5.44
C THR A 12 -26.01 10.24 4.00
N PHE A 13 -25.73 11.30 3.23
CA PHE A 13 -25.15 11.20 1.90
C PHE A 13 -23.72 10.67 2.11
N CYS A 14 -23.58 9.35 2.19
CA CYS A 14 -22.30 8.67 2.17
C CYS A 14 -21.76 8.83 0.75
N LEU A 15 -21.20 10.02 0.47
CA LEU A 15 -20.25 10.20 -0.63
C LEU A 15 -19.16 9.19 -0.36
N SER A 16 -19.30 8.03 -0.99
CA SER A 16 -18.23 7.07 -1.09
C SER A 16 -17.16 7.80 -1.88
N VAL A 17 -16.22 8.43 -1.18
CA VAL A 17 -14.95 8.89 -1.74
C VAL A 17 -14.24 7.61 -2.17
N SER A 18 -14.70 7.08 -3.30
CA SER A 18 -14.02 6.03 -4.02
C SER A 18 -12.77 6.75 -4.51
N GLY A 19 -11.63 6.51 -3.85
CA GLY A 19 -10.35 7.00 -4.34
C GLY A 19 -10.32 6.73 -5.84
N GLN A 20 -10.26 7.79 -6.64
CA GLN A 20 -10.50 7.68 -8.07
C GLN A 20 -9.33 6.93 -8.69
N THR A 21 -9.50 5.61 -8.86
CA THR A 21 -8.51 4.74 -9.51
C THR A 21 -8.64 4.78 -11.03
N MET A 22 -9.78 5.27 -11.55
CA MET A 22 -10.04 5.33 -12.99
C MET A 22 -9.28 6.51 -13.64
N PRO A 23 -8.44 6.25 -14.66
CA PRO A 23 -7.85 7.31 -15.47
C PRO A 23 -8.93 8.19 -16.14
N LYS A 24 -8.59 9.46 -16.41
CA LYS A 24 -9.56 10.44 -16.95
C LYS A 24 -10.08 10.06 -18.34
N ASP A 25 -9.29 9.31 -19.10
CA ASP A 25 -9.50 8.89 -20.48
C ASP A 25 -9.95 7.42 -20.61
N ALA A 26 -10.16 6.71 -19.50
CA ALA A 26 -10.58 5.32 -19.53
C ALA A 26 -12.08 5.17 -19.87
N ASP A 27 -12.41 4.18 -20.71
CA ASP A 27 -13.80 3.76 -20.93
C ASP A 27 -14.40 3.20 -19.62
N PRO A 28 -15.51 3.76 -19.11
CA PRO A 28 -16.07 3.35 -17.82
C PRO A 28 -16.51 1.88 -17.74
N ARG A 29 -16.96 1.30 -18.86
CA ARG A 29 -17.41 -0.11 -18.92
C ARG A 29 -16.21 -1.05 -18.88
N ILE A 30 -15.16 -0.74 -19.65
CA ILE A 30 -13.92 -1.50 -19.64
C ILE A 30 -13.28 -1.40 -18.25
N TRP A 31 -13.22 -0.19 -17.69
CA TRP A 31 -12.69 0.05 -16.35
C TRP A 31 -13.44 -0.75 -15.28
N ALA A 32 -14.78 -0.69 -15.26
CA ALA A 32 -15.58 -1.45 -14.31
C ALA A 32 -15.35 -2.97 -14.42
N LYS A 33 -15.22 -3.49 -15.65
CA LYS A 33 -14.90 -4.90 -15.90
C LYS A 33 -13.51 -5.25 -15.36
N ALA A 34 -12.49 -4.45 -15.67
CA ALA A 34 -11.12 -4.64 -15.19
C ALA A 34 -11.08 -4.61 -13.66
N TRP A 35 -11.75 -3.64 -13.03
CA TRP A 35 -11.79 -3.49 -11.58
C TRP A 35 -12.45 -4.67 -10.88
N LYS A 36 -13.52 -5.22 -11.46
CA LYS A 36 -14.17 -6.44 -10.95
C LYS A 36 -13.24 -7.65 -10.98
N ILE A 37 -12.40 -7.78 -12.00
CA ILE A 37 -11.38 -8.84 -12.09
C ILE A 37 -10.29 -8.58 -11.05
N HIS A 38 -9.76 -7.36 -11.01
CA HIS A 38 -8.68 -6.94 -10.11
C HIS A 38 -9.02 -7.17 -8.64
N LYS A 39 -10.23 -6.79 -8.19
CA LYS A 39 -10.65 -7.00 -6.80
C LYS A 39 -10.70 -8.48 -6.40
N LYS A 40 -11.00 -9.38 -7.35
CA LYS A 40 -11.01 -10.84 -7.12
C LYS A 40 -9.61 -11.46 -7.17
N ALA A 41 -8.68 -10.84 -7.88
CA ALA A 41 -7.33 -11.35 -8.06
C ALA A 41 -6.50 -11.27 -6.77
N ILE A 42 -5.45 -12.08 -6.73
CA ILE A 42 -4.29 -11.88 -5.86
C ILE A 42 -3.31 -11.06 -6.69
N VAL A 43 -3.06 -9.83 -6.27
CA VAL A 43 -2.16 -8.90 -6.96
C VAL A 43 -0.86 -8.85 -6.16
N ILE A 44 0.24 -9.20 -6.80
CA ILE A 44 1.57 -9.22 -6.19
C ILE A 44 2.42 -8.25 -6.98
N ASP A 45 2.91 -7.21 -6.30
CA ASP A 45 4.01 -6.41 -6.82
C ASP A 45 5.32 -7.08 -6.40
N GLY A 46 6.24 -7.20 -7.35
CA GLY A 46 7.49 -7.93 -7.17
C GLY A 46 8.66 -7.05 -6.71
N HIS A 47 8.51 -5.73 -6.70
CA HIS A 47 9.59 -4.84 -6.31
C HIS A 47 9.11 -3.40 -6.02
N ASN A 48 9.26 -2.97 -4.77
CA ASN A 48 8.93 -1.60 -4.36
C ASN A 48 10.03 -1.01 -3.47
N ASP A 49 10.69 0.05 -3.96
CA ASP A 49 11.84 0.71 -3.31
C ASP A 49 11.46 1.69 -2.19
N ILE A 50 10.20 1.72 -1.75
CA ILE A 50 9.72 2.67 -0.71
C ILE A 50 10.46 2.55 0.62
N THR A 51 11.12 1.42 0.89
CA THR A 51 12.00 1.21 2.05
C THR A 51 13.19 2.18 2.08
N SER A 52 13.71 2.58 0.92
CA SER A 52 14.83 3.52 0.84
C SER A 52 14.42 4.91 1.37
N PRO A 53 13.33 5.54 0.88
CA PRO A 53 12.79 6.75 1.49
C PRO A 53 12.39 6.61 2.97
N MET A 54 11.89 5.45 3.41
CA MET A 54 11.59 5.21 4.83
C MET A 54 12.85 5.35 5.70
N VAL A 55 14.01 4.92 5.20
CA VAL A 55 15.30 5.02 5.93
C VAL A 55 16.00 6.36 5.68
N ASP A 56 16.06 6.82 4.43
CA ASP A 56 16.91 7.95 4.00
C ASP A 56 16.22 9.32 4.11
N GLU A 57 14.89 9.31 4.17
CA GLU A 57 14.05 10.50 4.23
C GLU A 57 13.11 10.51 5.44
N ASP A 58 13.19 9.51 6.32
CA ASP A 58 12.27 9.30 7.46
C ASP A 58 10.79 9.30 7.00
N PHE A 59 10.53 8.75 5.81
CA PHE A 59 9.19 8.72 5.24
C PHE A 59 8.30 7.74 6.01
N ASN A 60 7.23 8.26 6.60
CA ASN A 60 6.19 7.44 7.23
C ASN A 60 5.19 6.93 6.18
N LEU A 61 5.09 5.61 5.98
CA LEU A 61 4.25 4.99 4.95
C LEU A 61 2.75 5.22 5.15
N ALA A 62 2.30 5.53 6.37
CA ALA A 62 0.93 5.93 6.66
C ALA A 62 0.59 7.33 6.12
N THR A 63 1.59 8.10 5.68
CA THR A 63 1.42 9.43 5.14
C THR A 63 0.91 9.38 3.70
N ASN A 64 -0.14 10.14 3.39
CA ASN A 64 -0.58 10.31 1.99
C ASN A 64 0.56 10.89 1.13
N SER A 65 0.95 10.13 0.10
CA SER A 65 2.06 10.45 -0.79
C SER A 65 1.65 11.28 -2.02
N VAL A 66 0.35 11.47 -2.27
CA VAL A 66 -0.14 12.21 -3.44
C VAL A 66 0.38 13.65 -3.43
N GLY A 67 1.06 14.04 -4.50
CA GLY A 67 1.63 15.39 -4.65
C GLY A 67 2.90 15.63 -3.83
N LYS A 68 3.45 14.59 -3.20
CA LYS A 68 4.76 14.62 -2.53
C LYS A 68 5.85 14.12 -3.45
N TRP A 69 7.05 14.62 -3.22
CA TRP A 69 8.21 14.41 -4.07
C TRP A 69 9.42 14.02 -3.23
N HIS A 70 10.20 13.08 -3.74
CA HIS A 70 11.52 12.74 -3.26
C HIS A 70 12.46 13.94 -3.37
N LYS A 71 13.58 13.89 -2.63
CA LYS A 71 14.62 14.94 -2.69
C LYS A 71 15.24 15.12 -4.08
N ASP A 72 15.24 14.08 -4.91
CA ASP A 72 15.76 14.10 -6.28
C ASP A 72 14.74 14.64 -7.31
N GLY A 73 13.51 14.91 -6.88
CA GLY A 73 12.46 15.49 -7.72
C GLY A 73 11.54 14.48 -8.38
N ASP A 74 11.63 13.18 -8.08
CA ASP A 74 10.65 12.18 -8.50
C ASP A 74 9.43 12.16 -7.56
N PRO A 75 8.22 11.88 -8.04
CA PRO A 75 7.04 11.82 -7.19
C PRO A 75 6.99 10.51 -6.40
N PHE A 76 6.47 10.56 -5.18
CA PHE A 76 6.19 9.34 -4.43
C PHE A 76 5.02 8.58 -5.06
N HIS A 77 5.16 7.25 -5.12
CA HIS A 77 4.14 6.35 -5.68
C HIS A 77 3.43 5.48 -4.63
N THR A 78 4.04 5.31 -3.46
CA THR A 78 3.62 4.31 -2.47
C THR A 78 3.27 4.96 -1.13
N ASP A 79 2.08 4.65 -0.63
CA ASP A 79 1.65 4.83 0.76
C ASP A 79 0.58 3.79 1.09
N LEU A 80 0.26 3.59 2.37
CA LEU A 80 -0.70 2.56 2.80
C LEU A 80 -2.10 2.75 2.20
N ALA A 81 -2.55 4.00 2.03
CA ALA A 81 -3.86 4.28 1.47
C ALA A 81 -3.91 3.91 -0.01
N ARG A 82 -2.85 4.22 -0.78
CA ARG A 82 -2.69 3.83 -2.19
C ARG A 82 -2.56 2.33 -2.37
N LEU A 83 -1.75 1.64 -1.56
CA LEU A 83 -1.63 0.18 -1.61
C LEU A 83 -2.99 -0.49 -1.41
N LYS A 84 -3.76 -0.04 -0.41
CA LYS A 84 -5.09 -0.56 -0.11
C LYS A 84 -6.11 -0.21 -1.20
N ALA A 85 -6.13 1.04 -1.66
CA ALA A 85 -7.02 1.49 -2.73
C ALA A 85 -6.76 0.70 -4.03
N GLY A 86 -5.48 0.58 -4.40
CA GLY A 86 -4.99 -0.17 -5.56
C GLY A 86 -5.22 -1.68 -5.48
N GLY A 87 -5.50 -2.23 -4.29
CA GLY A 87 -5.84 -3.64 -4.13
C GLY A 87 -4.65 -4.60 -4.19
N ILE A 88 -3.45 -4.10 -3.88
CA ILE A 88 -2.27 -4.94 -3.69
C ILE A 88 -2.54 -5.96 -2.59
N THR A 89 -2.12 -7.20 -2.82
CA THR A 89 -2.31 -8.33 -1.89
C THR A 89 -0.99 -8.76 -1.28
N GLY A 90 0.08 -8.77 -2.08
CA GLY A 90 1.44 -8.97 -1.62
C GLY A 90 2.35 -7.90 -2.22
N GLU A 91 3.24 -7.39 -1.41
CA GLU A 91 4.23 -6.38 -1.80
C GLU A 91 5.61 -6.90 -1.39
N PHE A 92 6.53 -6.95 -2.34
CA PHE A 92 7.94 -7.23 -2.08
C PHE A 92 8.65 -5.90 -1.82
N PHE A 93 8.74 -5.55 -0.54
CA PHE A 93 9.53 -4.43 -0.08
C PHE A 93 11.01 -4.70 -0.36
N SER A 94 11.58 -3.88 -1.23
CA SER A 94 12.95 -4.02 -1.71
C SER A 94 13.94 -3.81 -0.58
N ILE A 95 14.86 -4.75 -0.36
CA ILE A 95 16.02 -4.58 0.53
C ILE A 95 17.23 -4.23 -0.35
N TYR A 96 17.09 -3.14 -1.10
CA TYR A 96 18.09 -2.71 -2.07
C TYR A 96 19.34 -2.14 -1.41
N VAL A 97 20.50 -2.68 -1.82
CA VAL A 97 21.81 -2.13 -1.51
C VAL A 97 22.51 -1.78 -2.80
N SER A 98 22.94 -0.52 -2.94
CA SER A 98 23.68 -0.06 -4.11
C SER A 98 24.99 -0.84 -4.29
N GLY A 99 25.31 -1.19 -5.53
CA GLY A 99 26.60 -1.80 -5.88
C GLY A 99 27.82 -0.94 -5.53
N ASN A 100 27.64 0.37 -5.32
CA ASN A 100 28.71 1.25 -4.84
C ASN A 100 29.22 0.87 -3.44
N SER A 101 28.40 0.20 -2.63
CA SER A 101 28.78 -0.32 -1.31
C SER A 101 29.92 -1.34 -1.35
N LEU A 102 30.20 -1.96 -2.50
CA LEU A 102 31.38 -2.80 -2.69
C LEU A 102 32.69 -2.02 -2.53
N LYS A 103 32.67 -0.72 -2.86
CA LYS A 103 33.84 0.17 -2.73
C LYS A 103 33.87 0.87 -1.39
N THR A 104 32.72 1.28 -0.88
CA THR A 104 32.61 2.12 0.33
C THR A 104 32.39 1.33 1.61
N GLY A 105 32.06 0.03 1.51
CA GLY A 105 31.58 -0.77 2.64
C GLY A 105 30.15 -0.41 3.05
N GLY A 106 29.69 -0.99 4.16
CA GLY A 106 28.39 -0.68 4.78
C GLY A 106 27.19 -1.47 4.25
N ALA A 107 27.36 -2.33 3.24
CA ALA A 107 26.29 -3.10 2.61
C ALA A 107 25.39 -3.85 3.61
N MET A 108 26.00 -4.56 4.56
CA MET A 108 25.26 -5.30 5.59
C MET A 108 24.44 -4.38 6.50
N ARG A 109 25.03 -3.26 6.96
CA ARG A 109 24.30 -2.30 7.79
C ARG A 109 23.09 -1.74 7.05
N ARG A 110 23.26 -1.33 5.79
CA ARG A 110 22.16 -0.85 4.96
C ARG A 110 21.04 -1.89 4.81
N ALA A 111 21.39 -3.14 4.50
CA ALA A 111 20.38 -4.20 4.38
C ALA A 111 19.61 -4.39 5.70
N MET A 112 20.30 -4.39 6.83
CA MET A 112 19.67 -4.49 8.15
C MET A 112 18.77 -3.31 8.48
N ASP A 113 19.17 -2.08 8.12
CA ASP A 113 18.35 -0.88 8.34
C ASP A 113 17.03 -0.94 7.54
N LEU A 114 17.07 -1.44 6.30
CA LEU A 114 15.88 -1.63 5.45
C LEU A 114 14.97 -2.76 5.96
N ILE A 115 15.55 -3.87 6.40
CA ILE A 115 14.80 -4.99 7.01
C ILE A 115 14.09 -4.50 8.27
N ASP A 116 14.81 -3.78 9.14
CA ASP A 116 14.26 -3.22 10.37
C ASP A 116 13.16 -2.19 10.09
N ALA A 117 13.37 -1.28 9.13
CA ALA A 117 12.33 -0.32 8.73
C ALA A 117 11.06 -1.02 8.25
N THR A 118 11.19 -2.08 7.45
CA THR A 118 10.05 -2.86 6.97
C THR A 118 9.32 -3.56 8.13
N ASN A 119 10.05 -4.20 9.05
CA ASN A 119 9.45 -4.85 10.22
C ASN A 119 8.72 -3.86 11.12
N ARG A 120 9.34 -2.71 11.42
CA ARG A 120 8.72 -1.66 12.23
C ARG A 120 7.46 -1.10 11.57
N GLU A 121 7.43 -0.99 10.25
CA GLU A 121 6.24 -0.51 9.56
C GLU A 121 5.08 -1.51 9.61
N VAL A 122 5.37 -2.81 9.53
CA VAL A 122 4.38 -3.87 9.76
C VAL A 122 3.85 -3.82 11.18
N GLU A 123 4.72 -3.64 12.17
CA GLU A 123 4.35 -3.52 13.59
C GLU A 123 3.49 -2.29 13.89
N ARG A 124 3.78 -1.17 13.24
CA ARG A 124 3.03 0.10 13.39
C ARG A 124 1.65 0.06 12.75
N ASN A 125 1.48 -0.73 11.68
CA ASN A 125 0.25 -0.76 10.89
C ASN A 125 -0.34 -2.18 10.77
N PRO A 126 -0.62 -2.88 11.89
CA PRO A 126 -1.02 -4.28 11.88
C PRO A 126 -2.45 -4.48 11.34
N ASP A 127 -3.24 -3.42 11.19
CA ASP A 127 -4.56 -3.43 10.57
C ASP A 127 -4.48 -3.44 9.03
N VAL A 128 -3.36 -2.97 8.46
CA VAL A 128 -3.14 -2.88 7.02
C VAL A 128 -2.13 -3.93 6.52
N LEU A 129 -1.01 -4.10 7.24
CA LEU A 129 0.09 -4.97 6.85
C LEU A 129 0.15 -6.25 7.68
N ILE A 130 0.73 -7.29 7.11
CA ILE A 130 1.11 -8.52 7.81
C ILE A 130 2.41 -9.06 7.20
N SER A 131 3.38 -9.43 8.04
CA SER A 131 4.64 -10.04 7.58
C SER A 131 4.39 -11.44 7.01
N CYS A 132 5.08 -11.75 5.92
CA CYS A 132 4.88 -12.96 5.15
C CYS A 132 6.18 -13.49 4.52
N THR A 133 6.27 -14.81 4.38
CA THR A 133 7.41 -15.51 3.75
C THR A 133 6.98 -16.59 2.76
N THR A 134 5.68 -16.87 2.65
CA THR A 134 5.14 -17.96 1.82
C THR A 134 3.98 -17.54 0.93
N ALA A 135 3.77 -18.25 -0.17
CA ALA A 135 2.60 -18.02 -1.01
C ALA A 135 1.28 -18.34 -0.28
N ALA A 136 1.30 -19.27 0.69
CA ALA A 136 0.14 -19.56 1.53
C ALA A 136 -0.23 -18.34 2.39
N GLU A 137 0.76 -17.59 2.87
CA GLU A 137 0.56 -16.35 3.61
C GLU A 137 -0.07 -15.25 2.78
N ILE A 138 0.35 -15.08 1.52
CA ILE A 138 -0.29 -14.14 0.59
C ILE A 138 -1.79 -14.42 0.46
N ARG A 139 -2.15 -15.71 0.33
CA ARG A 139 -3.57 -16.13 0.26
C ARG A 139 -4.31 -15.85 1.57
N ARG A 140 -3.65 -15.96 2.73
CA ARG A 140 -4.26 -15.62 4.04
C ARG A 140 -4.45 -14.11 4.18
N ALA A 141 -3.45 -13.31 3.82
CA ALA A 141 -3.52 -11.85 3.86
C ALA A 141 -4.69 -11.33 3.00
N LYS A 142 -4.88 -11.87 1.78
CA LYS A 142 -6.05 -11.57 0.94
C LYS A 142 -7.38 -11.77 1.67
N LYS A 143 -7.54 -12.93 2.33
CA LYS A 143 -8.78 -13.26 3.08
C LYS A 143 -9.00 -12.32 4.26
N GLN A 144 -7.92 -11.80 4.84
CA GLN A 144 -7.95 -10.85 5.96
C GLN A 144 -8.07 -9.39 5.49
N ASN A 145 -8.10 -9.13 4.18
CA ASN A 145 -8.07 -7.79 3.60
C ASN A 145 -6.84 -6.97 4.07
N LYS A 146 -5.71 -7.66 4.24
CA LYS A 146 -4.40 -7.09 4.56
C LYS A 146 -3.44 -7.27 3.39
N ILE A 147 -2.39 -6.45 3.38
CA ILE A 147 -1.27 -6.58 2.44
C ILE A 147 -0.20 -7.43 3.11
N CYS A 148 0.22 -8.46 2.40
CA CYS A 148 1.29 -9.35 2.77
C CYS A 148 2.62 -8.65 2.46
N ALA A 149 3.34 -8.22 3.49
CA ALA A 149 4.66 -7.60 3.37
C ALA A 149 5.71 -8.71 3.27
N LEU A 150 6.33 -8.84 2.10
CA LEU A 150 7.48 -9.70 1.85
C LEU A 150 8.72 -8.81 1.69
N MET A 151 9.90 -9.41 1.84
CA MET A 151 11.18 -8.74 1.59
C MET A 151 11.88 -9.42 0.42
N GLY A 152 12.47 -8.62 -0.48
CA GLY A 152 13.10 -9.09 -1.72
C GLY A 152 14.36 -8.32 -2.07
#